data_AF-A0A2V9ZYI3-F1
#
_entry.id   AF-A0A2V9ZYI3-F1
#
_cell.length_a   1.000
_cell.length_b   1.000
_cell.length_c   1.000
_cell.angle_alpha   90.00
_cell.angle_beta   90.00
_cell.angle_gamma   90.00
#
_symmetry.space_group_name_H-M   'P 1'
#
loop_
_entity.id
_entity.type
_entity.pdbx_description
1 polymer ?
#
loop_
_entity_poly.entity_id
_entity_poly.type
_entity_poly.pdbx_seq_one_letter_code
_entity_poly.pdbx_strand_id
1 'polypeptide(L)'
;MTMRKFSIGAMGFIVAAVLSLPAIARAEDQPHMQAALDAMKQAQEHLQQAEHDKGGHREKALMHLKAAIAQVEAGMKYDTKHDKGKKDDMSDMKH
;
A
#
# COMPACT_ATOMS: atom_id res chain seq x y z
N MET A 1 -69.32 4.81 29.26
CA MET A 1 -68.21 3.86 29.02
C MET A 1 -67.25 4.51 28.05
N THR A 2 -66.09 4.92 28.56
CA THR A 2 -65.09 5.80 27.95
C THR A 2 -64.40 5.12 26.76
N MET A 3 -64.54 5.72 25.57
CA MET A 3 -63.87 5.26 24.36
C MET A 3 -62.35 5.49 24.45
N ARG A 4 -61.60 4.44 24.11
CA ARG A 4 -60.14 4.34 24.17
C ARG A 4 -59.50 5.32 23.18
N LYS A 5 -58.56 6.11 23.72
CA LYS A 5 -57.69 7.03 22.98
C LYS A 5 -56.86 6.24 21.97
N PHE A 6 -57.05 6.50 20.67
CA PHE A 6 -56.13 6.05 19.63
C PHE A 6 -54.87 6.91 19.70
N SER A 7 -53.80 6.37 20.27
CA SER A 7 -52.48 7.00 20.22
C SER A 7 -51.89 6.80 18.84
N ILE A 8 -51.65 7.91 18.16
CA ILE A 8 -50.84 8.04 16.95
C ILE A 8 -49.41 7.62 17.33
N GLY A 9 -49.05 6.36 17.08
CA GLY A 9 -47.67 5.89 17.14
C GLY A 9 -46.91 6.53 15.99
N ALA A 10 -46.08 7.52 16.32
CA ALA A 10 -45.32 8.31 15.37
C ALA A 10 -44.51 7.43 14.41
N MET A 11 -44.79 7.62 13.13
CA MET A 11 -43.91 7.38 12.01
C MET A 11 -42.53 7.97 12.32
N GLY A 12 -41.48 7.14 12.32
CA GLY A 12 -40.13 7.59 12.69
C GLY A 12 -39.05 6.57 12.34
N PHE A 13 -39.07 6.02 11.14
CA PHE A 13 -37.95 5.23 10.61
C PHE A 13 -37.01 6.14 9.82
N ILE A 14 -36.08 6.82 10.50
CA ILE A 14 -34.93 7.47 9.85
C ILE A 14 -33.70 7.22 10.73
N VAL A 15 -33.01 6.10 10.51
CA VAL A 15 -31.56 6.06 10.73
C VAL A 15 -30.96 5.17 9.64
N ALA A 16 -30.63 5.78 8.51
CA ALA A 16 -29.73 5.19 7.52
C ALA A 16 -28.95 6.31 6.83
N ALA A 17 -28.23 7.12 7.61
CA ALA A 17 -27.14 7.92 7.07
C ALA A 17 -25.87 7.06 7.15
N VAL A 18 -25.63 6.33 6.07
CA VAL A 18 -24.46 5.49 5.82
C VAL A 18 -23.20 6.33 6.06
N LEU A 19 -22.39 5.90 7.03
CA LEU A 19 -21.07 6.45 7.33
C LEU A 19 -20.21 6.33 6.07
N SER A 20 -19.99 7.47 5.41
CA SER A 20 -18.97 7.60 4.36
C SER A 20 -17.61 7.55 5.03
N LEU A 21 -17.05 6.35 5.17
CA LEU A 21 -15.67 6.19 5.59
C LEU A 21 -14.77 6.73 4.46
N PRO A 22 -13.85 7.67 4.73
CA PRO A 22 -12.85 8.03 3.75
C PRO A 22 -12.06 6.75 3.45
N ALA A 23 -11.99 6.38 2.16
CA ALA A 23 -11.11 5.33 1.71
C ALA A 23 -9.68 5.75 2.05
N ILE A 24 -9.17 5.24 3.18
CA ILE A 24 -7.75 5.32 3.48
C ILE A 24 -7.10 4.54 2.34
N ALA A 25 -6.51 5.26 1.40
CA ALA A 25 -5.62 4.70 0.39
C ALA A 25 -4.46 4.08 1.15
N ARG A 26 -4.63 2.82 1.57
CA ARG A 26 -3.54 2.03 2.11
C ARG A 26 -2.64 1.80 0.92
N ALA A 27 -1.50 2.48 0.88
CA ALA A 27 -0.38 1.96 0.11
C ALA A 27 -0.29 0.49 0.50
N GLU A 28 -0.44 -0.42 -0.46
CA GLU A 28 -0.38 -1.85 -0.18
C GLU A 28 0.91 -2.09 0.61
N ASP A 29 0.79 -2.55 1.85
CA ASP A 29 1.97 -2.91 2.64
C ASP A 29 2.69 -4.01 1.84
N GLN A 30 3.88 -3.69 1.31
CA GLN A 30 4.73 -4.64 0.59
C GLN A 30 5.88 -5.13 1.49
N PRO A 31 5.58 -5.89 2.55
CA PRO A 31 6.57 -6.21 3.58
C PRO A 31 7.77 -6.96 3.01
N HIS A 32 7.58 -7.81 2.00
CA HIS A 32 8.66 -8.57 1.37
C HIS A 32 9.57 -7.70 0.50
N MET A 33 9.02 -6.75 -0.26
CA MET A 33 9.81 -5.83 -1.08
C MET A 33 10.62 -4.87 -0.21
N GLN A 34 10.00 -4.35 0.86
CA GLN A 34 10.69 -3.52 1.84
C GLN A 34 11.79 -4.30 2.56
N ALA A 35 11.52 -5.51 3.05
CA ALA A 35 12.52 -6.35 3.69
C ALA A 35 13.69 -6.69 2.75
N ALA A 36 13.40 -6.94 1.47
CA ALA A 36 14.43 -7.18 0.47
C ALA A 36 15.30 -5.93 0.24
N LEU A 37 14.69 -4.75 0.13
CA LEU A 37 15.40 -3.48 -0.01
C LEU A 37 16.34 -3.22 1.18
N ASP A 38 15.85 -3.45 2.40
CA ASP A 38 16.64 -3.24 3.62
C ASP A 38 17.82 -4.22 3.70
N ALA A 39 17.60 -5.50 3.38
CA ALA A 39 18.67 -6.50 3.32
C ALA A 39 19.73 -6.15 2.26
N MET A 40 19.33 -5.65 1.09
CA MET A 40 20.27 -5.22 0.04
C MET A 40 21.10 -4.01 0.47
N LYS A 41 20.50 -3.04 1.17
CA LYS A 41 21.23 -1.88 1.70
C LYS A 41 22.26 -2.28 2.75
N GLN A 42 21.90 -3.18 3.67
CA GLN A 42 22.84 -3.72 4.66
C GLN A 42 24.00 -4.47 3.97
N ALA A 43 23.70 -5.31 2.98
CA ALA A 43 24.73 -5.99 2.19
C ALA A 43 25.66 -5.00 1.48
N GLN A 44 25.11 -3.90 0.94
CA GLN A 44 25.90 -2.84 0.31
C GLN A 44 26.86 -2.18 1.31
N GLU A 45 26.39 -1.85 2.52
CA GLU A 45 27.21 -1.26 3.58
C GLU A 45 28.37 -2.18 3.98
N HIS A 46 28.08 -3.47 4.18
CA HIS A 46 29.13 -4.46 4.49
C HIS A 46 30.18 -4.56 3.38
N LEU A 47 29.78 -4.52 2.11
CA LEU A 47 30.71 -4.55 0.98
C LEU A 47 31.50 -3.25 0.85
N GLN A 48 30.91 -2.09 1.20
CA GLN A 48 31.64 -0.81 1.22
C GLN A 48 32.72 -0.79 2.31
N GLN A 49 32.48 -1.45 3.44
CA GLN A 49 33.42 -1.57 4.55
C GLN A 49 34.50 -2.63 4.33
N ALA A 50 34.34 -3.54 3.37
CA ALA A 50 35.31 -4.60 3.11
C ALA A 50 36.65 -4.03 2.61
N GLU A 51 37.73 -4.29 3.33
CA GLU A 51 39.07 -3.70 3.10
C GLU A 51 39.65 -3.99 1.71
N HIS A 52 39.40 -5.18 1.18
CA HIS A 52 39.98 -5.63 -0.08
C HIS A 52 38.92 -5.94 -1.12
N ASP A 53 39.19 -5.56 -2.37
CA ASP A 53 38.29 -5.79 -3.51
C ASP A 53 38.20 -7.27 -3.93
N LYS A 54 39.03 -8.14 -3.33
CA LYS A 54 39.09 -9.59 -3.57
C LYS A 54 39.08 -9.92 -5.07
N GLY A 55 39.99 -9.31 -5.85
CA GLY A 55 40.09 -9.55 -7.30
C GLY A 55 38.98 -8.96 -8.15
N GLY A 56 38.40 -7.80 -7.75
CA GLY A 56 37.29 -7.17 -8.48
C GLY A 56 35.91 -7.66 -8.07
N HIS A 57 35.81 -8.62 -7.16
CA HIS A 57 34.53 -9.22 -6.78
C HIS A 57 33.69 -8.28 -5.90
N ARG A 58 34.32 -7.50 -5.00
CA ARG A 58 33.61 -6.55 -4.14
C ARG A 58 32.97 -5.45 -4.99
N GLU A 59 33.72 -4.85 -5.91
CA GLU A 59 33.20 -3.82 -6.80
C GLU A 59 32.07 -4.34 -7.70
N LYS A 60 32.23 -5.53 -8.29
CA LYS A 60 31.15 -6.17 -9.08
C LYS A 60 29.91 -6.43 -8.24
N ALA A 61 30.06 -6.92 -7.01
CA ALA A 61 28.94 -7.15 -6.10
C ALA A 61 28.20 -5.84 -5.76
N LEU A 62 28.93 -4.75 -5.50
CA LEU A 62 28.35 -3.42 -5.28
C LEU A 62 27.58 -2.91 -6.51
N MET A 63 28.11 -3.13 -7.71
CA MET A 63 27.42 -2.78 -8.96
C MET A 63 26.09 -3.55 -9.08
N HIS A 64 26.10 -4.86 -8.85
CA HIS A 64 24.89 -5.67 -8.92
C HIS A 64 23.85 -5.28 -7.86
N LEU A 65 24.27 -4.99 -6.63
CA LEU A 65 23.36 -4.53 -5.57
C LEU A 65 22.71 -3.19 -5.91
N LYS A 66 23.46 -2.21 -6.43
CA LYS A 66 22.91 -0.93 -6.86
C LYS A 66 21.83 -1.10 -7.93
N ALA A 67 22.08 -1.97 -8.91
CA ALA A 67 21.09 -2.27 -9.94
C ALA A 67 19.84 -2.96 -9.36
N ALA A 68 20.01 -3.92 -8.46
CA ALA A 68 18.90 -4.62 -7.82
C ALA A 68 18.05 -3.67 -6.95
N ILE A 69 18.68 -2.81 -6.15
CA ILE A 69 18.02 -1.79 -5.33
C ILE A 69 17.14 -0.90 -6.22
N ALA A 70 17.67 -0.40 -7.33
CA ALA A 70 16.92 0.44 -8.26
C ALA A 70 15.68 -0.28 -8.84
N GLN A 71 15.78 -1.57 -9.14
CA GLN A 71 14.66 -2.37 -9.63
C GLN A 71 13.59 -2.60 -8.56
N VAL A 72 13.99 -2.91 -7.32
CA VAL A 72 13.04 -3.08 -6.21
C VAL A 72 12.30 -1.77 -5.92
N GLU A 73 13.01 -0.64 -5.86
CA GLU A 73 12.38 0.67 -5.69
C GLU A 73 11.43 1.02 -6.85
N ALA A 74 11.77 0.64 -8.09
CA ALA A 74 10.87 0.81 -9.23
C ALA A 74 9.62 -0.08 -9.12
N GLY A 75 9.77 -1.35 -8.71
CA GLY A 75 8.67 -2.27 -8.49
C GLY A 75 7.69 -1.78 -7.41
N MET A 76 8.21 -1.32 -6.27
CA MET A 76 7.39 -0.74 -5.19
C MET A 76 6.61 0.50 -5.66
N LYS A 77 7.19 1.32 -6.56
CA LYS A 77 6.52 2.48 -7.16
C LYS A 77 5.48 2.10 -8.21
N TYR A 78 5.65 0.97 -8.91
CA TYR A 78 4.71 0.51 -9.93
C TYR A 78 3.36 0.13 -9.31
N ASP A 79 3.37 -0.67 -8.25
CA ASP A 79 2.13 -1.10 -7.58
C ASP A 79 1.38 0.07 -6.95
N THR A 80 2.11 1.05 -6.39
CA THR A 80 1.52 2.31 -5.88
C THR A 80 0.72 3.07 -6.95
N LYS A 81 1.08 2.92 -8.24
CA LYS A 81 0.39 3.56 -9.37
C LYS A 81 -0.68 2.67 -10.00
N HIS A 82 -0.46 1.37 -10.06
CA HIS A 82 -1.40 0.43 -10.69
C HIS A 82 -2.67 0.23 -9.84
N ASP A 83 -2.57 0.35 -8.51
CA ASP A 83 -3.72 0.27 -7.61
C ASP A 83 -4.62 1.53 -7.65
N LYS A 84 -4.14 2.64 -8.24
CA LYS A 84 -4.96 3.83 -8.50
C LYS A 84 -5.77 3.68 -9.78
N GLY A 85 -5.14 3.28 -10.88
CA GLY A 85 -5.81 3.16 -12.19
C GLY A 85 -6.96 2.12 -12.20
N LYS A 86 -6.84 1.02 -11.45
CA LYS A 86 -7.90 0.00 -11.39
C LYS A 86 -9.16 0.47 -10.64
N LYS A 87 -9.04 1.46 -9.73
CA LYS A 87 -10.18 2.03 -9.01
C LYS A 87 -10.96 3.03 -9.88
N ASP A 88 -10.26 3.73 -10.75
CA ASP A 88 -10.83 4.75 -11.64
C ASP A 88 -11.71 4.08 -12.72
N ASP A 89 -11.21 3.02 -13.37
CA ASP A 89 -11.94 2.28 -14.42
C ASP A 89 -13.22 1.59 -13.91
N MET A 90 -13.26 1.18 -12.63
CA MET A 90 -14.45 0.57 -12.02
C MET A 90 -15.49 1.58 -11.52
N SER A 91 -15.11 2.86 -11.39
CA SER A 91 -16.05 3.94 -11.06
C SER A 91 -16.87 4.34 -12.27
N ASP A 92 -16.26 4.35 -13.47
CA ASP A 92 -16.91 4.78 -14.71
C ASP A 92 -17.86 3.73 -15.31
N MET A 93 -17.77 2.47 -14.90
CA MET A 93 -18.71 1.40 -15.28
C MET A 93 -19.99 1.35 -14.45
N LYS A 94 -20.14 2.22 -13.44
CA LYS A 94 -21.33 2.27 -12.55
C LYS A 94 -22.28 3.43 -12.85
N HIS A 95 -22.14 4.09 -13.99
CA HIS A 95 -23.07 5.10 -14.49
C HIS A 95 -23.81 4.62 -15.74
#